data_AF-A0A844SR27-F1
#
_entry.id   AF-A0A844SR27-F1
#
_cell.length_a   1.000
_cell.length_b   1.000
_cell.length_c   1.000
_cell.angle_alpha   90.00
_cell.angle_beta   90.00
_cell.angle_gamma   90.00
#
_symmetry.space_group_name_H-M   'P 1'
#
loop_
_entity.id
_entity.type
_entity.pdbx_description
1 polymer ?
#
loop_
_entity_poly.entity_id
_entity_poly.type
_entity_poly.pdbx_seq_one_letter_code
_entity_poly.pdbx_strand_id
1 'polypeptide(L)'
;MPIKRSAAVALAGFLLATVFIAVPIQPSAAKGKMHGPETWGPIFRHQVERCWRKPVRVENDTGSMKAEFVIELTQEGKLDGQPILSSGNSSATSESARAYQQSALRAIADCQPYTLPAEYYHQWKKFMPVFTDTPLDRAGKPTGGELDPRKLSICRGC
;
A
#
# COMPACT_ATOMS: atom_id res chain seq x y z
N MET A 1 -64.38 33.40 59.81
CA MET A 1 -63.25 34.34 59.56
C MET A 1 -62.07 33.89 60.41
N PRO A 2 -60.78 34.00 60.01
CA PRO A 2 -60.21 34.14 58.66
C PRO A 2 -58.88 33.32 58.43
N ILE A 3 -58.52 33.08 57.16
CA ILE A 3 -57.16 33.07 56.55
C ILE A 3 -56.09 32.03 57.03
N LYS A 4 -55.62 31.14 56.12
CA LYS A 4 -54.30 31.24 55.42
C LYS A 4 -54.00 30.07 54.47
N ARG A 5 -53.46 30.43 53.31
CA ARG A 5 -52.91 29.61 52.22
C ARG A 5 -51.42 29.29 52.47
N SER A 6 -50.93 28.18 51.90
CA SER A 6 -49.61 27.95 51.24
C SER A 6 -49.19 26.48 51.43
N ALA A 7 -49.18 25.62 50.42
CA ALA A 7 -48.22 25.45 49.30
C ALA A 7 -47.01 24.57 49.67
N ALA A 8 -46.90 23.37 49.05
CA ALA A 8 -45.63 22.67 48.81
C ALA A 8 -45.80 21.52 47.79
N VAL A 9 -45.42 21.84 46.54
CA VAL A 9 -44.75 21.05 45.48
C VAL A 9 -44.78 19.52 45.56
N ALA A 10 -45.41 18.90 44.56
CA ALA A 10 -45.30 17.49 44.22
C ALA A 10 -44.02 17.23 43.41
N LEU A 11 -43.18 16.29 43.86
CA LEU A 11 -42.04 15.79 43.09
C LEU A 11 -42.46 14.54 42.33
N ALA A 12 -42.67 14.68 41.02
CA ALA A 12 -42.89 13.57 40.10
C ALA A 12 -41.53 12.90 39.78
N GLY A 13 -41.34 11.66 40.22
CA GLY A 13 -40.19 10.83 39.86
C GLY A 13 -40.40 10.20 38.48
N PHE A 14 -39.51 10.52 37.54
CA PHE A 14 -39.47 9.91 36.21
C PHE A 14 -38.49 8.72 36.23
N LEU A 15 -39.02 7.49 36.28
CA LEU A 15 -38.23 6.27 36.13
C LEU A 15 -37.91 6.05 34.64
N LEU A 16 -36.66 6.29 34.24
CA LEU A 16 -36.16 5.92 32.91
C LEU A 16 -35.81 4.42 32.90
N ALA A 17 -36.67 3.60 32.27
CA ALA A 17 -36.38 2.21 31.96
C ALA A 17 -35.40 2.13 30.78
N THR A 18 -34.15 1.74 31.03
CA THR A 18 -33.16 1.46 29.98
C THR A 18 -33.41 0.06 29.39
N VAL A 19 -33.97 0.01 28.18
CA VAL A 19 -34.05 -1.21 27.38
C VAL A 19 -32.66 -1.47 26.77
N PHE A 20 -31.91 -2.41 27.34
CA PHE A 20 -30.69 -2.95 26.72
C PHE A 20 -31.10 -3.89 25.57
N ILE A 21 -31.03 -3.40 24.33
CA ILE A 21 -31.16 -4.23 23.13
C ILE A 21 -29.88 -5.07 23.02
N ALA A 22 -29.97 -6.36 23.34
CA ALA A 22 -28.89 -7.32 23.14
C ALA A 22 -28.73 -7.59 21.63
N VAL A 23 -27.73 -6.95 21.01
CA VAL A 23 -27.29 -7.30 19.66
C VAL A 23 -26.47 -8.59 19.75
N PRO A 24 -26.84 -9.68 19.04
CA PRO A 24 -26.06 -10.91 19.06
C PRO A 24 -24.69 -10.66 18.41
N ILE A 25 -23.63 -10.81 19.20
CA ILE A 25 -22.24 -10.82 18.73
C ILE A 25 -22.07 -12.11 17.91
N GLN A 26 -22.21 -12.02 16.60
CA GLN A 26 -21.86 -13.14 15.73
C GLN A 26 -20.33 -13.33 15.76
N PRO A 27 -19.83 -14.53 16.11
CA PRO A 27 -18.41 -14.83 16.00
C PRO A 27 -18.03 -14.82 14.52
N SER A 28 -17.22 -13.83 14.15
CA SER A 28 -16.62 -13.75 12.81
C SER A 28 -15.82 -15.03 12.58
N ALA A 29 -16.31 -15.87 11.67
CA ALA A 29 -15.66 -17.12 11.29
C ALA A 29 -14.18 -16.85 11.00
N ALA A 30 -13.31 -17.55 11.73
CA ALA A 30 -11.87 -17.51 11.52
C ALA A 30 -11.57 -18.01 10.09
N LYS A 31 -11.45 -17.06 9.15
CA LYS A 31 -10.84 -17.30 7.83
C LYS A 31 -9.44 -17.83 8.08
N GLY A 32 -9.19 -19.07 7.68
CA GLY A 32 -7.84 -19.62 7.58
C GLY A 32 -6.95 -18.61 6.85
N LYS A 33 -5.79 -18.29 7.44
CA LYS A 33 -4.85 -17.28 6.97
C LYS A 33 -4.32 -17.68 5.59
N MET A 34 -5.02 -17.29 4.53
CA MET A 34 -4.48 -17.35 3.18
C MET A 34 -3.41 -16.29 3.11
N HIS A 35 -2.14 -16.70 3.17
CA HIS A 35 -1.03 -15.79 2.93
C HIS A 35 -1.14 -15.25 1.50
N GLY A 36 -1.03 -13.94 1.35
CA GLY A 36 -1.18 -13.22 0.10
C GLY A 36 0.16 -12.96 -0.60
N PRO A 37 0.27 -11.85 -1.35
CA PRO A 37 1.47 -11.51 -2.12
C PRO A 37 2.73 -11.28 -1.28
N GLU A 38 2.62 -11.17 0.05
CA GLU A 38 3.78 -11.10 0.95
C GLU A 38 4.66 -12.35 0.90
N THR A 39 4.12 -13.51 0.49
CA THR A 39 4.87 -14.77 0.44
C THR A 39 5.67 -14.91 -0.85
N TRP A 40 5.02 -14.72 -2.01
CA TRP A 40 5.66 -14.95 -3.31
C TRP A 40 6.30 -13.68 -3.91
N GLY A 41 5.82 -12.49 -3.55
CA GLY A 41 6.32 -11.22 -4.09
C GLY A 41 7.83 -11.01 -3.88
N PRO A 42 8.38 -11.27 -2.67
CA PRO A 42 9.83 -11.21 -2.44
C PRO A 42 10.62 -12.21 -3.28
N ILE A 43 10.06 -13.41 -3.53
CA ILE A 43 10.69 -14.45 -4.36
C ILE A 43 10.79 -13.98 -5.82
N PHE A 44 9.72 -13.40 -6.36
CA PHE A 44 9.74 -12.79 -7.69
C PHE A 44 10.76 -11.66 -7.78
N ARG A 45 10.72 -10.71 -6.83
CA ARG A 45 11.64 -9.57 -6.80
C ARG A 45 13.11 -10.02 -6.74
N HIS A 46 13.43 -10.96 -5.87
CA HIS A 46 14.78 -11.52 -5.77
C HIS A 46 15.23 -12.13 -7.10
N GLN A 47 14.36 -12.88 -7.78
CA GLN A 47 14.70 -13.44 -9.09
C GLN A 47 15.04 -12.35 -10.10
N VAL A 48 14.20 -11.32 -10.25
CA VAL A 48 14.44 -10.17 -11.15
C VAL A 48 15.77 -9.48 -10.83
N GLU A 49 16.06 -9.27 -9.54
CA GLU A 49 17.28 -8.58 -9.11
C GLU A 49 18.57 -9.31 -9.50
N ARG A 50 18.53 -10.63 -9.74
CA ARG A 50 19.72 -11.38 -10.21
C ARG A 50 20.15 -11.01 -11.63
N CYS A 51 19.21 -10.64 -12.51
CA CYS A 51 19.54 -10.18 -13.88
C CYS A 51 19.58 -8.67 -14.00
N TRP A 52 19.12 -7.94 -12.97
CA TRP A 52 18.94 -6.50 -13.08
C TRP A 52 20.26 -5.75 -12.97
N ARG A 53 20.75 -5.29 -14.12
CA ARG A 53 21.81 -4.29 -14.23
C ARG A 53 21.22 -2.90 -13.97
N LYS A 54 21.05 -2.54 -12.69
CA LYS A 54 20.52 -1.24 -12.27
C LYS A 54 21.48 -0.12 -12.74
N PRO A 55 20.99 0.91 -13.45
CA PRO A 55 21.83 2.03 -13.87
C PRO A 55 22.33 2.80 -12.65
N VAL A 56 23.56 3.32 -12.75
CA VAL A 56 24.12 4.19 -11.70
C VAL A 56 23.30 5.48 -11.67
N ARG A 57 22.85 5.86 -10.47
CA ARG A 57 22.22 7.15 -10.25
C ARG A 57 23.26 8.26 -10.46
N VAL A 58 22.88 9.28 -11.23
CA VAL A 58 23.68 10.50 -11.36
C VAL A 58 23.65 11.24 -10.01
N GLU A 59 24.79 11.66 -9.48
CA GLU A 59 24.92 12.23 -8.12
C GLU A 59 23.96 13.40 -7.82
N ASN A 60 23.57 14.15 -8.85
CA ASN A 60 22.64 15.29 -8.74
C ASN A 60 21.16 14.90 -8.88
N ASP A 61 20.83 13.63 -9.09
CA ASP A 61 19.46 13.15 -9.20
C ASP A 61 18.90 12.83 -7.81
N THR A 62 18.18 13.80 -7.25
CA THR A 62 17.54 13.69 -5.94
C THR A 62 16.17 13.00 -6.00
N GLY A 63 15.70 12.63 -7.20
CA GLY A 63 14.39 12.02 -7.41
C GLY A 63 14.34 10.55 -7.00
N SER A 64 13.21 10.14 -6.41
CA SER A 64 12.88 8.72 -6.30
C SER A 64 12.53 8.16 -7.68
N MET A 65 13.18 7.08 -8.10
CA MET A 65 12.86 6.41 -9.35
C MET A 65 11.83 5.32 -9.09
N LYS A 66 10.81 5.23 -9.95
CA LYS A 66 9.76 4.21 -9.88
C LYS A 66 9.57 3.54 -11.23
N ALA A 67 9.60 2.21 -11.23
CA ALA A 67 9.25 1.35 -12.35
C ALA A 67 8.12 0.41 -11.90
N GLU A 68 6.96 0.50 -12.55
CA GLU A 68 5.77 -0.29 -12.23
C GLU A 68 5.27 -0.89 -13.54
N PHE A 69 4.96 -2.18 -13.49
CA PHE A 69 4.61 -2.93 -14.69
C PHE A 69 3.29 -3.65 -14.47
N VAL A 70 2.57 -3.92 -15.55
CA VAL A 70 1.59 -4.99 -15.61
C VAL A 70 2.28 -6.18 -16.26
N ILE A 71 2.31 -7.31 -15.54
CA ILE A 71 2.97 -8.54 -15.99
C ILE A 71 1.95 -9.67 -15.99
N GLU A 72 2.00 -10.49 -17.04
CA GLU A 72 1.28 -11.75 -17.14
C GLU A 72 2.29 -12.88 -17.27
N LEU A 73 2.09 -13.94 -16.49
CA LEU A 73 2.96 -15.12 -16.45
C LEU A 73 2.15 -16.39 -16.71
N THR A 74 2.73 -17.29 -17.49
CA THR A 74 2.25 -18.67 -17.62
C THR A 74 2.49 -19.44 -16.33
N GLN A 75 1.87 -20.60 -16.17
CA GLN A 75 2.04 -21.45 -14.98
C GLN A 75 3.49 -21.96 -14.84
N GLU A 76 4.24 -22.04 -15.94
CA GLU A 76 5.66 -22.38 -15.96
C GLU A 76 6.58 -21.20 -15.61
N GLY A 77 6.00 -20.02 -15.32
CA GLY A 77 6.73 -18.81 -14.95
C GLY A 77 7.36 -18.08 -16.13
N LYS A 78 6.89 -18.33 -17.36
CA LYS A 78 7.30 -17.56 -18.56
C LYS A 78 6.36 -16.38 -18.77
N LEU A 79 6.80 -15.37 -19.49
CA LEU A 79 6.02 -14.17 -19.78
C LEU A 79 4.97 -14.56 -20.81
N ASP A 80 3.72 -14.24 -20.49
CA ASP A 80 2.62 -14.36 -21.43
C ASP A 80 2.42 -13.01 -22.14
N GLY A 81 3.40 -12.66 -22.98
CA GLY A 81 3.47 -11.36 -23.66
C GLY A 81 4.43 -10.35 -23.02
N GLN A 82 4.50 -9.16 -23.61
CA GLN A 82 5.45 -8.13 -23.20
C GLN A 82 4.97 -7.42 -21.91
N PRO A 83 5.82 -7.24 -20.88
CA PRO A 83 5.49 -6.40 -19.74
C PRO A 83 5.18 -4.97 -20.16
N ILE A 84 4.11 -4.41 -19.61
CA ILE A 84 3.61 -3.07 -19.98
C ILE A 84 3.90 -2.12 -18.82
N LEU A 85 4.48 -0.95 -19.10
CA LEU A 85 4.63 0.10 -18.08
C LEU A 85 3.25 0.60 -17.64
N SER A 86 3.02 0.69 -16.33
CA SER A 86 1.78 1.21 -15.78
C SER A 86 1.66 2.72 -15.98
N SER A 87 0.44 3.25 -16.04
CA SER A 87 0.19 4.70 -16.03
C SER A 87 0.70 5.37 -14.73
N GLY A 88 0.89 4.59 -13.66
CA GLY A 88 1.54 5.00 -12.42
C GLY A 88 3.02 5.39 -12.55
N ASN A 89 3.61 5.26 -13.75
CA ASN A 89 4.97 5.66 -14.11
C ASN A 89 5.07 7.02 -14.83
N SER A 90 3.94 7.69 -15.04
CA SER A 90 3.80 8.96 -15.76
C SER A 90 4.68 10.12 -15.25
N SER A 91 5.30 9.98 -14.07
CA SER A 91 6.21 10.97 -13.49
C SER A 91 7.69 10.79 -13.86
N ALA A 92 8.06 9.89 -14.79
CA ALA A 92 9.45 9.77 -15.26
C ALA A 92 9.84 10.96 -16.14
N THR A 93 10.15 12.07 -15.50
CA THR A 93 10.55 13.33 -16.13
C THR A 93 12.05 13.40 -16.41
N SER A 94 12.87 12.62 -15.69
CA SER A 94 14.33 12.58 -15.87
C SER A 94 14.79 11.42 -16.76
N GLU A 95 15.91 11.62 -17.46
CA GLU A 95 16.57 10.57 -18.25
C GLU A 95 16.94 9.36 -17.39
N SER A 96 17.40 9.58 -16.16
CA SER A 96 17.71 8.50 -15.22
C SER A 96 16.49 7.66 -14.88
N ALA A 97 15.32 8.27 -14.67
CA ALA A 97 14.08 7.54 -14.38
C ALA A 97 13.65 6.69 -15.57
N ARG A 98 13.80 7.20 -16.80
CA ARG A 98 13.53 6.43 -18.02
C ARG A 98 14.51 5.27 -18.18
N ALA A 99 15.80 5.51 -17.97
CA ALA A 99 16.83 4.46 -18.01
C ALA A 99 16.56 3.38 -16.94
N TYR A 100 16.12 3.77 -15.74
CA TYR A 100 15.72 2.86 -14.67
C TYR A 100 14.55 1.96 -15.10
N GLN A 101 13.49 2.55 -15.66
CA GLN A 101 12.34 1.80 -16.19
C GLN A 101 12.73 0.83 -17.30
N GLN A 102 13.52 1.29 -18.28
CA GLN A 102 13.99 0.43 -19.38
C GLN A 102 14.90 -0.70 -18.89
N SER A 103 15.75 -0.44 -17.89
CA SER A 103 16.59 -1.47 -17.29
C SER A 103 15.78 -2.53 -16.54
N ALA A 104 14.71 -2.12 -15.84
CA ALA A 104 13.81 -3.02 -15.13
C ALA A 104 13.03 -3.90 -16.11
N LEU A 105 12.52 -3.32 -17.20
CA LEU A 105 11.84 -4.06 -18.27
C LEU A 105 12.74 -5.16 -18.84
N ARG A 106 14.01 -4.83 -19.12
CA ARG A 106 15.00 -5.78 -19.60
C ARG A 106 15.26 -6.89 -18.58
N ALA A 107 15.46 -6.53 -17.31
CA ALA A 107 15.67 -7.50 -16.25
C ALA A 107 14.51 -8.49 -16.14
N ILE A 108 13.27 -8.02 -16.27
CA ILE A 108 12.07 -8.87 -16.22
C ILE A 108 12.04 -9.85 -17.41
N ALA A 109 12.40 -9.39 -18.60
CA ALA A 109 12.44 -10.23 -19.80
C ALA A 109 13.60 -11.24 -19.77
N ASP A 110 14.76 -10.85 -19.24
CA ASP A 110 15.97 -11.68 -19.25
C ASP A 110 15.98 -12.75 -18.14
N CYS A 111 15.28 -12.53 -17.03
CA CYS A 111 15.29 -13.41 -15.86
C CYS A 111 14.38 -14.64 -15.94
N GLN A 112 13.69 -14.82 -17.06
CA GLN A 112 12.77 -15.94 -17.22
C GLN A 112 13.51 -17.28 -17.35
N PRO A 113 12.90 -18.39 -16.90
CA PRO A 113 11.59 -18.51 -16.25
C PRO A 113 11.62 -18.22 -14.74
N TYR A 114 10.49 -17.75 -14.20
CA TYR A 114 10.32 -17.49 -12.77
C TYR A 114 9.85 -18.73 -12.02
N THR A 115 10.57 -19.12 -10.97
CA THR A 115 10.14 -20.19 -10.06
C THR A 115 9.31 -19.60 -8.92
N LEU A 116 7.98 -19.69 -9.02
CA LEU A 116 7.04 -19.20 -8.00
C LEU A 116 6.18 -20.36 -7.46
N PRO A 117 5.70 -20.30 -6.20
CA PRO A 117 4.90 -21.38 -5.65
C PRO A 117 3.53 -21.49 -6.36
N ALA A 118 3.21 -22.67 -6.86
CA ALA A 118 2.05 -22.93 -7.71
C ALA A 118 0.71 -22.70 -6.99
N GLU A 119 0.67 -22.87 -5.67
CA GLU A 119 -0.49 -22.58 -4.82
C GLU A 119 -0.97 -21.13 -4.93
N TYR A 120 -0.06 -20.20 -5.26
CA TYR A 120 -0.36 -18.78 -5.43
C TYR A 120 -0.59 -18.36 -6.88
N TYR A 121 -0.67 -19.30 -7.83
CA TYR A 121 -0.76 -19.00 -9.26
C TYR A 121 -1.89 -18.02 -9.61
N HIS A 122 -3.05 -18.17 -8.96
CA HIS A 122 -4.17 -17.25 -9.16
C HIS A 122 -3.84 -15.78 -8.84
N GLN A 123 -2.85 -15.52 -7.97
CA GLN A 123 -2.40 -14.19 -7.57
C GLN A 123 -1.29 -13.66 -8.49
N TRP A 124 -0.35 -14.51 -8.90
CA TRP A 124 0.82 -14.07 -9.66
C TRP A 124 0.75 -14.34 -11.17
N LYS A 125 -0.31 -14.98 -11.68
CA LYS A 125 -0.55 -15.10 -13.13
C LYS A 125 -0.67 -13.75 -13.84
N LYS A 126 -1.18 -12.74 -13.13
CA LYS A 126 -1.31 -11.36 -13.59
C LYS A 126 -1.23 -10.42 -12.40
N PHE A 127 -0.18 -9.62 -12.34
CA PHE A 127 0.11 -8.77 -11.19
C PHE A 127 0.89 -7.52 -11.59
N MET A 128 1.04 -6.60 -10.63
CA MET A 128 1.68 -5.31 -10.84
C MET A 128 2.84 -5.09 -9.88
N PRO A 129 4.07 -5.52 -10.22
CA PRO A 129 5.22 -5.23 -9.37
C PRO A 129 5.63 -3.77 -9.47
N VAL A 130 5.99 -3.20 -8.32
CA VAL A 130 6.55 -1.85 -8.20
C VAL A 130 7.98 -1.96 -7.70
N PHE A 131 8.90 -1.37 -8.44
CA PHE A 131 10.30 -1.21 -8.05
C PHE A 131 10.58 0.27 -7.83
N THR A 132 10.99 0.62 -6.61
CA THR A 132 11.37 1.98 -6.24
C THR A 132 12.82 2.02 -5.82
N ASP A 133 13.54 3.04 -6.28
CA ASP A 133 14.86 3.39 -5.80
C ASP A 133 14.77 4.81 -5.24
N THR A 134 14.70 4.91 -3.91
CA THR A 134 14.63 6.17 -3.17
C THR A 134 16.01 6.43 -2.55
N PRO A 135 16.60 7.62 -2.74
CA PRO A 135 17.81 7.99 -2.02
C PRO A 135 17.61 7.79 -0.52
N LEU A 136 18.59 7.22 0.16
CA LEU A 136 18.59 7.13 1.62
C LEU A 136 19.42 8.29 2.17
N ASP A 137 18.95 8.91 3.25
CA ASP A 137 19.67 9.95 3.97
C ASP A 137 20.85 9.35 4.77
N ARG A 138 21.65 10.20 5.44
CA ARG A 138 22.79 9.74 6.27
C ARG A 138 22.39 8.82 7.43
N ALA A 139 21.11 8.80 7.80
CA ALA A 139 20.55 7.92 8.83
C ALA A 139 19.94 6.63 8.23
N GLY A 140 20.04 6.44 6.91
CA GLY A 140 19.45 5.30 6.19
C GLY A 140 17.95 5.41 5.94
N LYS A 141 17.33 6.58 6.16
CA LYS A 141 15.90 6.83 5.95
C LYS A 141 15.64 7.31 4.51
N PRO A 142 14.53 6.91 3.85
CA PRO A 142 14.17 7.46 2.55
C PRO A 142 14.10 9.00 2.56
N THR A 143 14.82 9.64 1.64
CA THR A 143 14.98 11.10 1.57
C THR A 143 13.77 11.79 0.93
N GLY A 144 12.79 11.03 0.44
CA GLY A 144 11.50 11.54 0.01
C GLY A 144 10.65 11.84 1.22
N GLY A 145 10.35 13.13 1.43
CA GLY A 145 9.61 13.60 2.59
C GLY A 145 8.38 12.75 2.88
N GLU A 146 8.43 12.07 4.03
CA GLU A 146 7.24 11.80 4.82
C GLU A 146 6.40 13.07 4.75
N LEU A 147 5.24 13.01 4.09
CA LEU A 147 4.23 14.05 4.18
C LEU A 147 3.79 14.06 5.64
N ASP A 148 4.54 14.78 6.48
CA ASP A 148 4.20 14.99 7.87
C ASP A 148 2.95 15.87 7.87
N PRO A 149 1.76 15.33 8.22
CA PRO A 149 0.54 16.13 8.28
C PRO A 149 0.64 17.25 9.32
N ARG A 150 1.65 17.22 10.21
CA ARG A 150 1.93 18.30 11.18
C ARG A 150 2.64 19.51 10.54
N LYS A 151 3.31 19.34 9.40
CA LYS A 151 3.95 20.46 8.65
C LYS A 151 2.96 21.21 7.75
N LEU A 152 1.80 20.61 7.48
CA LEU A 152 0.63 21.25 6.85
C LEU A 152 -0.21 22.08 7.83
N SER A 153 0.13 22.11 9.12
CA SER A 153 -0.62 22.83 10.16
C SER A 153 -0.34 24.35 10.23
N ILE A 154 0.46 24.93 9.32
CA ILE A 154 0.87 26.36 9.39
C ILE A 154 -0.07 27.30 8.59
N CYS A 155 -1.32 26.90 8.36
CA CYS A 155 -2.38 27.86 8.04
C CYS A 155 -3.60 27.61 8.93
N ARG A 156 -3.45 27.83 10.24
CA ARG A 156 -4.58 28.14 11.12
C ARG A 156 -4.39 29.58 11.64
N GLY A 157 -4.69 30.56 10.78
CA GLY A 157 -4.70 31.98 11.14
C GLY A 157 -3.97 32.94 10.19
N CYS A 158 -4.07 32.75 8.88
CA CYS A 158 -3.80 33.83 7.91
C CYS A 158 -5.11 34.28 7.29
#